data_AF-A0A2T1DNI4-F1
#
_entry.id   AF-A0A2T1DNI4-F1
#
_cell.length_a   1.000
_cell.length_b   1.000
_cell.length_c   1.000
_cell.angle_alpha   90.00
_cell.angle_beta   90.00
_cell.angle_gamma   90.00
#
_symmetry.space_group_name_H-M   'P 1'
#
loop_
_entity.id
_entity.type
_entity.pdbx_description
1 polymer ?
#
loop_
_entity_poly.entity_id
_entity_poly.type
_entity_poly.pdbx_seq_one_letter_code
_entity_poly.pdbx_strand_id
1 'polypeptide(L)'
;MVRRRGGRGLLGTVARTAVISSTATAASRATSGAMNQSAIQAQQEQAAKIQTQAEMEQIKAQLAAVQSMQVQAAAVPAAPAAPAQTDLLAQLTQLTQLKEAGALSEEEFQLAKAKILG
;
A
#
# COMPACT_ATOMS: atom_id res chain seq x y z
N MET A 1 -23.76 26.87 -28.96
CA MET A 1 -23.69 26.25 -27.62
C MET A 1 -23.08 27.23 -26.63
N VAL A 2 -23.83 27.63 -25.60
CA VAL A 2 -23.42 28.56 -24.54
C VAL A 2 -22.91 27.78 -23.33
N ARG A 3 -21.71 28.09 -22.82
CA ARG A 3 -21.29 28.07 -21.39
C ARG A 3 -20.07 29.01 -21.25
N ARG A 4 -20.19 30.25 -20.77
CA ARG A 4 -20.17 30.74 -19.36
C ARG A 4 -18.92 30.30 -18.59
N ARG A 5 -17.96 31.22 -18.37
CA ARG A 5 -17.79 32.14 -17.22
C ARG A 5 -17.07 31.48 -16.02
N GLY A 6 -15.96 32.07 -15.60
CA GLY A 6 -15.31 31.70 -14.33
C GLY A 6 -14.00 32.39 -13.97
N GLY A 7 -13.60 33.50 -14.61
CA GLY A 7 -12.45 34.29 -14.15
C GLY A 7 -12.79 35.05 -12.87
N ARG A 8 -12.51 34.44 -11.71
CA ARG A 8 -12.32 35.14 -10.42
C ARG A 8 -11.06 36.01 -10.59
N GLY A 9 -10.99 37.30 -10.30
CA GLY A 9 -11.96 38.29 -9.86
C GLY A 9 -11.15 39.57 -9.66
N LEU A 10 -11.44 40.62 -10.43
CA LEU A 10 -10.84 41.95 -10.24
C LEU A 10 -11.69 42.82 -9.30
N LEU A 11 -12.78 42.27 -8.75
CA LEU A 11 -13.68 42.96 -7.83
C LEU A 11 -13.25 42.82 -6.35
N GLY A 12 -12.21 42.04 -6.06
CA GLY A 12 -11.65 41.91 -4.70
C GLY A 12 -10.50 42.87 -4.38
N THR A 13 -9.99 43.61 -5.36
CA THR A 13 -8.73 44.38 -5.24
C THR A 13 -8.90 45.80 -4.72
N VAL A 14 -10.11 46.36 -4.75
CA VAL A 14 -10.36 47.76 -4.35
C VAL A 14 -10.71 47.97 -2.87
N ALA A 15 -11.09 46.92 -2.13
CA ALA A 15 -11.52 47.08 -0.73
C ALA A 15 -10.40 47.03 0.32
N ARG A 16 -9.13 46.76 -0.04
CA ARG A 16 -8.06 46.45 0.93
C ARG A 16 -6.90 47.45 0.99
N THR A 17 -7.01 48.58 0.30
CA THR A 17 -5.94 49.60 0.20
C THR A 17 -5.67 50.40 1.48
N ALA A 18 -6.45 50.22 2.55
CA ALA A 18 -6.24 50.92 3.82
C ALA A 18 -5.33 50.19 4.85
N VAL A 19 -4.84 48.97 4.57
CA VAL A 19 -4.02 48.16 5.51
C VAL A 19 -2.59 47.87 4.96
N ILE A 20 -2.19 48.59 3.91
CA ILE A 20 -1.10 48.16 3.01
C ILE A 20 0.33 48.43 3.52
N SER A 21 0.56 49.15 4.63
CA SER A 21 1.95 49.37 5.09
C SER A 21 2.60 48.18 5.82
N SER A 22 1.86 47.19 6.33
CA SER A 22 2.45 45.99 6.97
C SER A 22 2.05 44.63 6.35
N THR A 23 1.20 44.62 5.31
CA THR A 23 0.68 43.40 4.68
C THR A 23 1.36 43.00 3.37
N ALA A 24 2.29 43.82 2.87
CA ALA A 24 3.10 43.50 1.68
C ALA A 24 3.92 42.20 1.87
N THR A 25 4.41 41.95 3.09
CA THR A 25 5.13 40.72 3.45
C THR A 25 4.20 39.49 3.52
N ALA A 26 2.91 39.68 3.81
CA ALA A 26 1.96 38.56 3.94
C ALA A 26 1.52 38.01 2.57
N ALA A 27 1.28 38.90 1.59
CA ALA A 27 0.93 38.48 0.23
C ALA A 27 2.12 37.81 -0.50
N SER A 28 3.33 38.33 -0.31
CA SER A 28 4.56 37.74 -0.86
C SER A 28 4.90 36.39 -0.21
N ARG A 29 4.64 36.21 1.10
CA ARG A 29 4.76 34.91 1.79
C ARG A 29 3.72 33.89 1.33
N ALA A 30 2.48 34.31 1.03
CA ALA A 30 1.44 33.40 0.56
C ALA A 30 1.77 32.81 -0.83
N THR A 31 2.24 33.64 -1.77
CA THR A 31 2.67 33.17 -3.10
C THR A 31 3.98 32.37 -3.04
N SER A 32 4.93 32.78 -2.19
CA SER A 32 6.17 32.03 -1.98
C SER A 32 5.90 30.66 -1.31
N GLY A 33 4.91 30.59 -0.41
CA GLY A 33 4.44 29.35 0.19
C GLY A 33 3.78 28.41 -0.82
N ALA A 34 3.01 28.95 -1.77
CA ALA A 34 2.41 28.16 -2.84
C ALA A 34 3.45 27.58 -3.81
N MET A 35 4.47 28.35 -4.22
CA MET A 35 5.57 27.82 -5.05
C MET A 35 6.41 26.77 -4.30
N ASN A 36 6.70 26.99 -3.02
CA ASN A 36 7.39 25.99 -2.20
C ASN A 36 6.57 24.71 -2.04
N GLN A 37 5.25 24.79 -1.86
CA GLN A 37 4.40 23.59 -1.80
C GLN A 37 4.44 22.78 -3.10
N SER A 38 4.38 23.43 -4.25
CA SER A 38 4.51 22.73 -5.54
C SER A 38 5.88 22.08 -5.73
N ALA A 39 6.96 22.76 -5.31
CA ALA A 39 8.31 22.20 -5.37
C ALA A 39 8.49 20.99 -4.42
N ILE A 40 7.91 21.07 -3.22
CA ILE A 40 7.90 19.98 -2.23
C ILE A 40 7.10 18.79 -2.75
N GLN A 41 5.93 19.03 -3.36
CA GLN A 41 5.12 17.96 -3.96
C GLN A 41 5.87 17.26 -5.10
N ALA A 42 6.52 18.02 -5.99
CA ALA A 42 7.32 17.44 -7.07
C ALA A 42 8.49 16.58 -6.56
N GLN A 43 9.15 16.99 -5.47
CA GLN A 43 10.19 16.18 -4.83
C GLN A 43 9.61 14.90 -4.18
N GLN A 44 8.47 15.00 -3.51
CA GLN A 44 7.83 13.84 -2.87
C GLN A 44 7.39 12.79 -3.90
N GLU A 45 6.84 13.22 -5.04
CA GLU A 45 6.46 12.28 -6.11
C GLU A 45 7.67 11.54 -6.69
N GLN A 46 8.82 12.22 -6.85
CA GLN A 46 10.05 11.58 -7.30
C GLN A 46 10.57 10.56 -6.28
N ALA A 47 10.57 10.93 -4.99
CA ALA A 47 11.00 10.03 -3.92
C ALA A 47 10.08 8.78 -3.82
N ALA A 48 8.77 8.96 -3.93
CA ALA A 48 7.80 7.86 -3.89
C ALA A 48 7.97 6.88 -5.05
N LYS A 49 8.27 7.38 -6.26
CA LYS A 49 8.55 6.54 -7.45
C LYS A 49 9.83 5.71 -7.32
N ILE A 50 10.86 6.25 -6.67
CA ILE A 50 12.12 5.53 -6.44
C ILE A 50 11.91 4.41 -5.42
N GLN A 51 11.19 4.69 -4.33
CA GLN A 51 10.90 3.69 -3.29
C GLN A 51 10.06 2.53 -3.84
N THR A 52 9.00 2.82 -4.59
CA THR A 52 8.16 1.77 -5.20
C THR A 52 8.91 0.90 -6.20
N GLN A 53 9.85 1.46 -6.97
CA GLN A 53 10.69 0.66 -7.88
C GLN A 53 11.63 -0.28 -7.12
N ALA A 54 12.30 0.21 -6.09
CA ALA A 54 13.23 -0.59 -5.28
C ALA A 54 12.50 -1.75 -4.56
N GLU A 55 11.31 -1.49 -4.04
CA GLU A 55 10.49 -2.51 -3.37
C GLU A 55 10.00 -3.59 -4.35
N MET A 56 9.58 -3.20 -5.56
CA MET A 56 9.22 -4.16 -6.61
C MET A 56 10.39 -5.04 -7.06
N GLU A 57 11.60 -4.49 -7.19
CA GLU A 57 12.78 -5.28 -7.55
C GLU A 57 13.13 -6.30 -6.46
N GLN A 58 13.02 -5.94 -5.18
CA GLN A 58 13.24 -6.88 -4.08
C GLN A 58 12.23 -8.01 -4.08
N ILE A 59 10.93 -7.71 -4.24
CA ILE A 59 9.88 -8.73 -4.29
C ILE A 59 10.13 -9.67 -5.49
N LYS A 60 10.48 -9.12 -6.65
CA LYS A 60 10.76 -9.93 -7.86
C LYS A 60 11.97 -10.83 -7.68
N ALA A 61 13.04 -10.36 -7.06
CA ALA A 61 14.23 -11.17 -6.78
C ALA A 61 13.92 -12.32 -5.82
N GLN A 62 13.11 -12.06 -4.79
CA GLN A 62 12.71 -13.08 -3.82
C GLN A 62 11.82 -14.16 -4.45
N LEU A 63 10.90 -13.75 -5.33
CA LEU A 63 10.02 -14.69 -6.03
C LEU A 63 10.78 -15.57 -7.04
N ALA A 64 11.81 -15.02 -7.69
CA ALA A 64 12.68 -15.79 -8.59
C ALA A 64 13.51 -16.84 -7.83
N ALA A 65 14.00 -16.52 -6.62
CA ALA A 65 14.76 -17.46 -5.78
C ALA A 65 13.89 -18.63 -5.28
N VAL A 66 12.61 -18.40 -4.97
CA VAL A 66 11.69 -19.47 -4.57
C VAL A 66 11.37 -20.40 -5.75
N GLN A 67 11.22 -19.86 -6.95
CA GLN A 67 10.91 -20.66 -8.14
C GLN A 67 12.08 -21.59 -8.54
N SER A 68 13.33 -21.13 -8.43
CA SER A 68 14.49 -21.97 -8.78
C SER A 68 14.68 -23.15 -7.82
N MET A 69 14.32 -23.00 -6.54
CA MET A 69 14.34 -24.09 -5.56
C MET A 69 13.34 -25.21 -5.87
N GLN A 70 12.17 -24.90 -6.43
CA GLN A 70 11.19 -25.94 -6.80
C GLN A 70 11.62 -26.80 -7.99
N VAL A 71 12.36 -26.24 -8.95
CA VAL A 71 12.78 -26.99 -10.15
C VAL A 71 13.95 -27.93 -9.86
N GLN A 72 14.87 -27.55 -8.97
CA GLN A 72 16.02 -28.40 -8.61
C GLN A 72 15.61 -29.63 -7.79
N ALA A 73 14.48 -29.59 -7.08
CA ALA A 73 13.95 -30.72 -6.31
C ALA A 73 13.36 -31.85 -7.20
N ALA A 74 13.09 -31.59 -8.48
CA ALA A 74 12.51 -32.57 -9.40
C ALA A 74 13.54 -33.48 -10.10
N ALA A 75 14.85 -33.27 -9.89
CA ALA A 75 15.93 -34.03 -10.54
C ALA A 75 16.60 -35.09 -9.63
N VAL A 76 16.12 -35.26 -8.40
CA VAL A 76 16.57 -36.33 -7.50
C VAL A 76 15.60 -37.50 -7.61
N PRO A 77 16.04 -38.77 -7.80
CA PRO A 77 15.13 -39.91 -7.74
C PRO A 77 14.42 -39.90 -6.38
N ALA A 78 13.11 -39.69 -6.44
CA ALA A 78 12.25 -39.46 -5.29
C ALA A 78 12.31 -40.66 -4.32
N ALA A 79 12.91 -40.44 -3.15
CA ALA A 79 12.44 -41.11 -1.94
C ALA A 79 10.98 -40.67 -1.70
N PRO A 80 10.09 -41.52 -1.16
CA PRO A 80 8.68 -41.20 -1.04
C PRO A 80 8.52 -39.92 -0.20
N ALA A 81 8.05 -38.85 -0.84
CA ALA A 81 7.56 -37.67 -0.14
C ALA A 81 6.29 -38.09 0.63
N ALA A 82 6.47 -38.56 1.85
CA ALA A 82 5.39 -38.77 2.81
C ALA A 82 5.05 -37.42 3.48
N PRO A 83 3.80 -37.20 3.88
CA PRO A 83 2.74 -36.87 2.95
C PRO A 83 2.18 -35.49 3.32
N ALA A 84 1.91 -34.64 2.33
CA ALA A 84 1.13 -33.41 2.54
C ALA A 84 -0.20 -33.68 3.29
N GLN A 85 -0.71 -34.92 3.23
CA GLN A 85 -1.87 -35.39 3.99
C GLN A 85 -1.66 -35.37 5.52
N THR A 86 -0.46 -35.64 6.02
CA THR A 86 -0.16 -35.56 7.46
C THR A 86 -0.12 -34.12 7.94
N ASP A 87 0.39 -33.19 7.12
CA ASP A 87 0.36 -31.76 7.43
C ASP A 87 -1.07 -31.21 7.45
N LEU A 88 -1.94 -31.66 6.55
CA LEU A 88 -3.36 -31.27 6.57
C LEU A 88 -4.06 -31.77 7.85
N LEU A 89 -3.79 -33.01 8.27
CA LEU A 89 -4.33 -33.54 9.53
C LEU A 89 -3.77 -32.82 10.77
N ALA A 90 -2.49 -32.46 10.76
CA ALA A 90 -1.86 -31.68 11.82
C ALA A 90 -2.49 -30.28 11.94
N GLN A 91 -2.72 -29.60 10.83
CA GLN A 91 -3.37 -28.28 10.80
C GLN A 91 -4.82 -28.34 11.28
N LEU A 92 -5.59 -29.37 10.86
CA LEU A 92 -6.96 -29.57 11.36
C LEU A 92 -6.98 -29.79 12.88
N THR A 93 -5.99 -30.51 13.43
CA THR A 93 -5.89 -30.78 14.88
C THR A 93 -5.53 -29.53 15.68
N GLN A 94 -4.67 -28.66 15.16
CA GLN A 94 -4.34 -27.39 15.79
C GLN A 94 -5.55 -26.44 15.83
N LEU A 95 -6.34 -26.39 14.75
CA LEU A 95 -7.55 -25.57 14.71
C LEU A 95 -8.60 -26.03 15.74
N THR A 96 -8.78 -27.34 15.94
CA THR A 96 -9.68 -27.85 16.99
C THR A 96 -9.19 -27.50 18.38
N GLN A 97 -7.89 -27.64 18.66
CA GLN A 97 -7.33 -27.26 19.98
C GLN A 97 -7.54 -25.77 20.28
N LEU A 98 -7.34 -24.89 19.29
CA LEU A 98 -7.55 -23.46 19.48
C LEU A 98 -9.02 -23.08 19.67
N LYS A 99 -9.95 -23.81 19.02
CA LYS A 99 -11.39 -23.67 19.25
C LYS A 99 -11.77 -24.10 20.68
N GLU A 100 -11.27 -25.24 21.15
CA GLU A 100 -11.54 -25.73 22.51
C GLU A 100 -10.94 -24.83 23.59
N ALA A 101 -9.79 -24.22 23.31
CA ALA A 101 -9.19 -23.20 24.15
C ALA A 101 -9.98 -21.86 24.17
N GLY A 102 -11.02 -21.74 23.34
CA GLY A 102 -11.82 -20.51 23.20
C GLY A 102 -11.09 -19.37 22.49
N ALA A 103 -9.95 -19.67 21.83
CA ALA A 103 -9.15 -18.68 21.10
C ALA A 103 -9.69 -18.42 19.68
N LEU A 104 -10.50 -19.32 19.13
CA LEU A 104 -11.24 -19.13 17.89
C LEU A 104 -12.75 -19.32 18.11
N SER A 105 -13.52 -18.50 17.40
CA SER A 105 -14.96 -18.68 17.27
C SER A 105 -15.29 -19.84 16.31
N GLU A 106 -16.50 -20.41 16.41
CA GLU A 106 -16.95 -21.48 15.52
C GLU A 106 -16.97 -21.01 14.04
N GLU A 107 -17.32 -19.75 13.80
CA GLU A 107 -17.33 -19.17 12.44
C GLU A 107 -15.92 -19.14 11.83
N GLU A 108 -14.92 -18.70 12.59
CA GLU A 108 -13.52 -18.65 12.13
C GLU A 108 -12.94 -20.05 11.91
N PHE A 109 -13.30 -21.01 12.76
CA PHE A 109 -12.92 -22.40 12.58
C PHE A 109 -13.45 -22.99 11.26
N GLN A 110 -14.73 -22.74 10.93
CA GLN A 110 -15.32 -23.25 9.69
C GLN A 110 -14.68 -22.64 8.44
N LEU A 111 -14.37 -21.34 8.46
CA LEU A 111 -13.66 -20.67 7.37
C LEU A 111 -12.25 -21.23 7.18
N ALA A 112 -11.49 -21.43 8.27
CA ALA A 112 -10.15 -22.00 8.22
C ALA A 112 -10.17 -23.44 7.71
N LYS A 113 -11.12 -24.26 8.16
CA LYS A 113 -11.32 -25.63 7.69
C LYS A 113 -11.69 -25.68 6.20
N ALA A 114 -12.58 -24.80 5.74
CA ALA A 114 -12.95 -24.69 4.33
C ALA A 114 -11.75 -24.27 3.45
N LYS A 115 -10.87 -23.42 3.97
CA LYS A 115 -9.65 -23.00 3.26
C LYS A 115 -8.60 -24.12 3.14
N ILE A 116 -8.58 -25.06 4.09
CA ILE A 116 -7.65 -26.20 4.11
C ILE A 116 -8.17 -27.35 3.22
N LEU A 117 -9.50 -27.52 3.13
CA LEU A 117 -10.13 -28.62 2.39
C LEU A 117 -10.63 -28.23 0.98
N GLY A 118 -10.72 -26.93 0.69
CA GLY A 118 -11.30 -26.35 -0.52
C GLY A 118 -10.28 -26.02 -1.60
#